data_AF-A0A3M8QTE1-F1
#
_entry.id   AF-A0A3M8QTE1-F1
#
_cell.length_a   1.000
_cell.length_b   1.000
_cell.length_c   1.000
_cell.angle_alpha   90.00
_cell.angle_beta   90.00
_cell.angle_gamma   90.00
#
_symmetry.space_group_name_H-M   'P 1'
#
loop_
_entity.id
_entity.type
_entity.pdbx_description
1 polymer ?
#
loop_
_entity_poly.entity_id
_entity_poly.type
_entity_poly.pdbx_seq_one_letter_code
_entity_poly.pdbx_strand_id
1 'polypeptide(L)'
;NGGLFVEVHAAASLQTCLTRDAKGLYARAMEGTIDAFTGIDDPYEKPLQPDIQIDTARVPPIDAVDRIINSLVERGLISVSPSSNWDPGGEWCARKTGNEGQKASLRH
;
A
#
# COMPACT_ATOMS: atom_id res chain seq x y z
N ASN A 1 9.64 -26.83 -11.12
CA ASN A 1 8.28 -26.36 -10.78
C ASN A 1 8.27 -24.85 -10.76
N GLY A 2 7.67 -24.21 -11.77
CA GLY A 2 7.45 -22.76 -11.77
C GLY A 2 6.29 -22.43 -10.83
N GLY A 3 6.51 -21.53 -9.87
CA GLY A 3 5.44 -21.04 -8.99
C GLY A 3 4.44 -20.17 -9.74
N LEU A 4 3.27 -19.95 -9.13
CA LEU A 4 2.27 -19.00 -9.61
C LEU A 4 2.73 -17.59 -9.23
N PHE A 5 2.69 -16.66 -10.18
CA PHE A 5 3.05 -15.25 -9.99
C PHE A 5 1.89 -14.38 -10.48
N VAL A 6 1.60 -13.31 -9.73
CA VAL A 6 0.57 -12.31 -10.06
C VAL A 6 1.19 -10.94 -9.88
N GLU A 7 1.26 -10.15 -10.95
CA GLU A 7 1.79 -8.79 -10.91
C GLU A 7 0.73 -7.77 -10.45
N VAL A 8 1.00 -7.09 -9.34
CA VAL A 8 0.12 -6.01 -8.83
C VAL A 8 0.80 -4.66 -8.99
N HIS A 9 0.26 -3.83 -9.89
CA HIS A 9 0.75 -2.48 -10.13
C HIS A 9 0.01 -1.46 -9.25
N ALA A 10 0.71 -0.91 -8.26
CA ALA A 10 0.25 0.18 -7.41
C ALA A 10 0.45 1.54 -8.10
N ALA A 11 -0.48 1.90 -8.97
CA ALA A 11 -0.43 3.04 -9.89
C ALA A 11 -0.74 4.40 -9.22
N ALA A 12 0.03 4.81 -8.20
CA ALA A 12 -0.03 6.19 -7.72
C ALA A 12 0.79 7.14 -8.62
N SER A 13 0.30 8.37 -8.79
CA SER A 13 1.06 9.41 -9.47
C SER A 13 2.30 9.82 -8.67
N LEU A 14 3.38 10.22 -9.35
CA LEU A 14 4.59 10.75 -8.70
C LEU A 14 4.25 11.93 -7.77
N GLN A 15 3.35 12.82 -8.16
CA GLN A 15 2.91 13.95 -7.35
C GLN A 15 2.25 13.51 -6.03
N THR A 16 1.44 12.44 -6.08
CA THR A 16 0.86 11.85 -4.87
C THR A 16 1.95 11.25 -3.98
N CYS A 17 2.95 10.57 -4.56
CA CYS A 17 4.07 10.00 -3.83
C CYS A 17 4.92 11.08 -3.15
N LEU A 18 5.22 12.17 -3.87
CA LEU A 18 5.92 13.35 -3.35
C LEU A 18 5.16 13.99 -2.19
N THR A 19 3.84 14.12 -2.30
CA THR A 19 3.02 14.74 -1.25
C THR A 19 2.98 13.89 0.02
N ARG A 20 2.94 12.56 -0.11
CA ARG A 20 2.85 11.66 1.04
C ARG A 20 4.18 11.53 1.79
N ASP A 21 5.32 11.81 1.14
CA ASP A 21 6.72 11.56 1.53
C ASP A 21 6.96 11.19 3.00
N ALA A 22 6.48 10.02 3.40
CA ALA A 22 6.38 9.65 4.81
C ALA A 22 7.75 9.44 5.47
N LYS A 23 8.81 9.40 4.65
CA LYS A 23 10.19 9.13 5.05
C LYS A 23 11.16 10.25 4.65
N GLY A 24 10.68 11.34 4.05
CA GLY A 24 11.53 12.43 3.56
C GLY A 24 12.49 12.01 2.44
N LEU A 25 12.23 10.89 1.77
CA LEU A 25 13.18 10.32 0.80
C LEU A 25 13.17 11.11 -0.51
N TYR A 26 11.99 11.56 -0.93
CA TYR A 26 11.88 12.39 -2.13
C TYR A 26 12.51 13.77 -1.91
N ALA A 27 12.32 14.37 -0.74
CA ALA A 27 12.98 15.63 -0.38
C ALA A 27 14.51 15.50 -0.42
N ARG A 28 15.06 14.43 0.16
CA ARG A 28 16.51 14.19 0.20
C ARG A 28 17.11 13.85 -1.17
N ALA A 29 16.34 13.19 -2.04
CA ALA A 29 16.74 12.96 -3.42
C ALA A 29 16.79 14.30 -4.21
N MET A 30 15.81 15.18 -4.03
CA MET A 30 15.83 16.53 -4.63
C MET A 30 16.98 17.40 -4.11
N GLU A 31 17.39 17.21 -2.85
CA GLU A 31 18.56 17.87 -2.26
C GLU A 31 19.90 17.27 -2.74
N GLY A 32 19.88 16.27 -3.61
CA GLY A 32 21.09 15.62 -4.14
C GLY A 32 21.83 14.76 -3.11
N THR A 33 21.15 14.33 -2.04
CA THR A 33 21.74 13.50 -0.97
C THR A 33 21.55 12.00 -1.25
N ILE A 34 20.65 11.63 -2.16
CA ILE A 34 20.39 10.24 -2.57
C ILE A 34 20.48 10.19 -4.10
N ASP A 35 21.50 9.50 -4.61
CA ASP A 35 21.66 9.26 -6.04
C ASP A 35 20.80 8.07 -6.51
N ALA A 36 20.42 8.08 -7.79
CA ALA A 36 19.68 7.01 -8.48
C ALA A 36 18.29 6.71 -7.88
N PHE A 37 17.54 7.76 -7.54
CA PHE A 37 16.19 7.59 -7.01
C PHE A 37 15.16 7.40 -8.13
N THR A 38 14.48 6.24 -8.12
CA THR A 38 13.44 5.89 -9.12
C THR A 38 12.28 6.88 -9.08
N GLY A 39 11.97 7.50 -10.23
CA GLY A 39 10.96 8.56 -10.37
C GLY A 39 11.52 9.99 -10.28
N ILE A 40 12.81 10.17 -9.96
CA ILE A 40 13.51 11.46 -10.02
C ILE A 40 14.67 11.35 -11.03
N ASP A 41 15.67 10.52 -10.74
CA ASP A 41 16.88 10.38 -11.57
C ASP A 41 16.80 9.18 -12.53
N ASP A 42 16.06 8.14 -12.15
CA ASP A 42 15.86 6.93 -12.93
C ASP A 42 14.37 6.76 -13.29
N PRO A 43 13.96 6.63 -14.57
CA PRO A 43 12.55 6.53 -14.94
C PRO A 43 11.88 5.27 -14.35
N TYR A 44 10.65 5.43 -13.87
CA TYR A 44 9.81 4.29 -13.51
C TYR A 44 9.22 3.64 -14.77
N GLU A 45 9.57 2.38 -15.01
CA GLU A 45 9.00 1.58 -16.09
C GLU A 45 7.65 0.98 -15.65
N LYS A 46 6.56 1.66 -16.01
CA LYS A 46 5.21 1.16 -15.72
C LYS A 46 4.97 -0.20 -16.41
N PRO A 47 4.41 -1.21 -15.70
CA PRO A 47 4.02 -2.47 -16.33
C PRO A 47 3.04 -2.27 -17.48
N LEU A 48 3.31 -2.91 -18.62
CA LEU A 48 2.46 -2.81 -19.81
C LEU A 48 1.11 -3.53 -19.62
N GLN A 49 1.13 -4.69 -18.95
CA GLN A 49 -0.03 -5.55 -18.75
C GLN A 49 0.01 -6.20 -17.35
N PRO A 50 -0.16 -5.40 -16.28
CA PRO A 50 -0.21 -5.96 -14.93
C PRO A 50 -1.46 -6.84 -14.77
N ASP A 51 -1.35 -7.93 -14.01
CA ASP A 51 -2.50 -8.78 -13.66
C ASP A 51 -3.57 -8.01 -12.88
N ILE A 52 -3.12 -7.10 -12.01
CA ILE A 52 -3.98 -6.25 -11.20
C ILE A 52 -3.39 -4.83 -11.18
N GLN A 53 -4.17 -3.82 -11.55
CA GLN A 53 -3.77 -2.42 -11.42
C GLN A 53 -4.66 -1.69 -10.41
N ILE A 54 -4.05 -0.99 -9.45
CA ILE A 54 -4.76 -0.23 -8.41
C ILE A 54 -4.19 1.18 -8.35
N ASP A 55 -5.03 2.19 -8.60
CA ASP A 55 -4.69 3.59 -8.34
C ASP A 55 -4.77 3.87 -6.83
N THR A 56 -3.65 3.74 -6.14
CA THR A 56 -3.55 3.96 -4.69
C THR A 56 -3.59 5.44 -4.29
N ALA A 57 -3.70 6.37 -5.24
CA ALA A 57 -4.04 7.76 -4.95
C ALA A 57 -5.55 7.92 -4.70
N ARG A 58 -6.38 7.06 -5.31
CA ARG A 58 -7.85 7.14 -5.26
C ARG A 58 -8.50 6.04 -4.45
N VAL A 59 -7.86 4.88 -4.36
CA VAL A 59 -8.38 3.71 -3.65
C VAL A 59 -7.75 3.67 -2.25
N PRO A 60 -8.56 3.66 -1.17
CA PRO A 60 -8.02 3.51 0.18
C PRO A 60 -7.42 2.10 0.36
N PRO A 61 -6.49 1.92 1.32
CA PRO A 61 -5.80 0.65 1.48
C PRO A 61 -6.70 -0.57 1.65
N ILE A 62 -7.80 -0.45 2.39
CA ILE A 62 -8.72 -1.57 2.63
C ILE A 62 -9.39 -2.04 1.33
N ASP A 63 -10.00 -1.11 0.58
CA ASP A 63 -10.59 -1.39 -0.72
C ASP A 63 -9.56 -1.93 -1.73
N ALA A 64 -8.30 -1.48 -1.65
CA ALA A 64 -7.23 -1.97 -2.50
C ALA A 64 -6.95 -3.45 -2.21
N VAL A 65 -6.87 -3.84 -0.93
CA VAL A 65 -6.64 -5.25 -0.61
C VAL A 65 -7.84 -6.12 -0.97
N ASP A 66 -9.06 -5.65 -0.74
CA ASP A 66 -10.26 -6.40 -1.13
C ASP A 66 -10.28 -6.68 -2.64
N ARG A 67 -9.88 -5.70 -3.46
CA ARG A 67 -9.74 -5.91 -4.92
C ARG A 67 -8.70 -6.97 -5.26
N ILE A 68 -7.56 -6.98 -4.57
CA ILE A 68 -6.51 -7.99 -4.80
C ILE A 68 -7.05 -9.37 -4.43
N ILE A 69 -7.62 -9.52 -3.24
CA ILE A 69 -8.12 -10.81 -2.76
C ILE A 69 -9.22 -11.34 -3.67
N ASN A 70 -10.19 -10.51 -4.04
CA ASN A 70 -11.26 -10.92 -4.95
C ASN A 70 -10.70 -11.38 -6.30
N SER A 71 -9.72 -10.68 -6.87
CA SER A 71 -9.08 -11.10 -8.12
C SER A 71 -8.35 -12.45 -7.98
N LEU A 72 -7.67 -12.69 -6.86
CA LEU A 72 -6.99 -13.97 -6.62
C LEU A 72 -8.00 -15.13 -6.45
N VAL A 73 -9.15 -14.87 -5.83
CA VAL A 73 -10.24 -15.84 -5.67
C VAL A 73 -10.90 -16.15 -7.02
N GLU A 74 -11.21 -15.12 -7.81
CA GLU A 74 -11.78 -15.28 -9.16
C GLU A 74 -10.87 -16.10 -10.08
N ARG A 75 -9.55 -15.93 -9.92
CA ARG A 75 -8.53 -16.71 -10.63
C ARG A 75 -8.32 -18.12 -10.07
N GLY A 76 -9.00 -18.48 -8.97
CA GLY A 76 -8.88 -19.77 -8.30
C GLY A 76 -7.52 -20.01 -7.63
N LEU A 77 -6.76 -18.94 -7.37
CA LEU A 77 -5.42 -19.01 -6.81
C LEU A 77 -5.43 -19.15 -5.29
N ILE A 78 -6.46 -18.62 -4.63
CA ILE A 78 -6.67 -18.74 -3.19
C ILE A 78 -8.12 -19.09 -2.89
N SER A 79 -8.33 -19.80 -1.78
CA SER A 79 -9.65 -19.98 -1.16
C SER A 79 -9.64 -19.22 0.16
N VAL A 80 -10.58 -18.29 0.34
CA VAL A 80 -10.71 -17.54 1.60
C VAL A 80 -11.58 -18.35 2.56
N SER A 81 -11.04 -18.73 3.72
CA SER A 81 -11.84 -19.37 4.76
C SER A 81 -12.48 -18.30 5.67
N PRO A 82 -13.74 -18.46 6.10
CA PRO A 82 -14.40 -17.52 7.01
C PRO A 82 -13.74 -17.41 8.39
N SER A 83 -12.84 -18.36 8.72
CA SER A 83 -12.13 -18.46 10.00
C SER A 83 -10.76 -17.79 10.02
N SER A 84 -10.29 -17.27 8.88
CA SER A 84 -9.05 -16.50 8.87
C SER A 84 -9.32 -15.13 9.50
N ASN A 85 -8.40 -14.67 10.35
CA ASN A 85 -8.47 -13.38 11.05
C ASN A 85 -8.44 -12.15 10.10
N TRP A 86 -8.67 -12.38 8.81
CA TRP A 86 -8.81 -11.40 7.75
C TRP A 86 -10.25 -10.88 7.77
N ASP A 87 -10.44 -9.74 8.44
CA ASP A 87 -11.73 -9.03 8.48
C ASP A 87 -11.72 -7.93 7.41
N PRO A 88 -12.36 -8.13 6.24
CA PRO A 88 -12.39 -7.15 5.14
C PRO A 88 -13.19 -5.87 5.48
N GLY A 89 -13.63 -5.69 6.72
CA GLY A 89 -14.21 -4.43 7.20
C GLY A 89 -13.84 -4.05 8.64
N GLY A 90 -12.90 -4.77 9.28
CA GLY A 90 -12.72 -4.67 10.74
C GLY A 90 -11.38 -4.18 11.24
N GLU A 91 -11.29 -4.23 12.57
CA GLU A 91 -10.38 -3.52 13.49
C GLU A 91 -8.86 -3.69 13.29
N TRP A 92 -8.40 -4.32 12.20
CA TRP A 92 -6.97 -4.49 11.91
C TRP A 92 -6.26 -3.13 11.74
N CYS A 93 -6.91 -2.16 11.09
CA CYS A 93 -6.44 -0.76 11.04
C CYS A 93 -6.50 -0.06 12.40
N ALA A 94 -7.54 -0.33 13.21
CA ALA A 94 -7.73 0.32 14.51
C ALA A 94 -6.66 -0.09 15.55
N ARG A 95 -6.05 -1.26 15.40
CA ARG A 95 -5.02 -1.77 16.33
C ARG A 95 -3.64 -1.14 16.17
N LYS A 96 -3.40 -0.32 15.14
CA LYS A 96 -2.10 0.35 14.90
C LYS A 96 -2.05 1.81 15.41
N THR A 97 -3.16 2.40 15.83
CA THR A 97 -3.16 3.67 16.59
C THR A 97 -3.12 3.38 18.09
N GLY A 98 -2.07 2.66 18.51
CA GLY A 98 -1.85 2.27 19.89
C GLY A 98 -0.52 2.82 20.39
N ASN A 99 -0.58 4.03 20.96
CA ASN A 99 0.31 4.60 21.97
C ASN A 99 1.25 5.73 21.52
N GLU A 100 0.78 6.98 21.65
CA GLU A 100 1.50 8.05 22.35
C GLU A 100 0.51 9.18 22.69
N GLY A 101 0.13 9.28 23.97
CA GLY A 101 -0.83 10.26 24.44
C GLY A 101 -1.12 10.07 25.92
N GLN A 102 -0.36 10.78 26.74
CA GLN A 102 -0.26 10.67 28.18
C GLN A 102 -1.61 10.71 28.93
N LYS A 103 -1.66 9.97 30.04
CA LYS A 103 -2.62 10.15 31.12
C LYS A 103 -2.50 11.57 31.72
N ALA A 104 -3.60 12.30 31.80
CA ALA A 104 -3.85 13.32 32.83
C ALA A 104 -5.37 13.47 33.00
N SER A 105 -5.92 12.86 34.06
CA SER A 105 -6.36 13.54 35.28
C SER A 105 -7.78 14.09 35.20
N LEU A 106 -8.75 13.22 35.53
CA LEU A 106 -10.08 13.64 36.00
C LEU A 106 -10.09 13.55 37.53
N ARG A 107 -9.89 14.70 38.16
CA ARG A 107 -10.42 15.05 39.48
C ARG A 107 -11.11 16.40 39.30
N HIS A 108 -12.42 16.46 39.41
CA HIS A 108 -13.18 17.03 40.52
C HIS A 108 -14.63 16.56 40.39
#